data_AF-A0A2E8CWU4-F1
#
_entry.id   AF-A0A2E8CWU4-F1
#
_cell.length_a   1.000
_cell.length_b   1.000
_cell.length_c   1.000
_cell.angle_alpha   90.00
_cell.angle_beta   90.00
_cell.angle_gamma   90.00
#
_symmetry.space_group_name_H-M   'P 1'
#
loop_
_entity.id
_entity.type
_entity.pdbx_description
1 polymer ?
#
loop_
_entity_poly.entity_id
_entity_poly.type
_entity_poly.pdbx_seq_one_letter_code
_entity_poly.pdbx_strand_id
1 'polypeptide(L)'
;MKYEVDFPDHIAAKLNQRAAAAGGDVVHLIQVAVVQFVEQDVTAASSRRLLDPPLPVVEVSPPFDLPRHEPTPISLDTDIDESARLPDSPTAEA
;
A
#
# COMPACT_ATOMS: atom_id res chain seq x y z
N MET A 1 5.18 -0.83 -29.69
CA MET A 1 4.74 0.57 -29.56
C MET A 1 5.99 1.42 -29.33
N LYS A 2 6.15 2.56 -30.02
CA LYS A 2 7.24 3.52 -29.76
C LYS A 2 6.61 4.82 -29.25
N TYR A 3 7.26 5.44 -28.28
CA TYR A 3 6.84 6.74 -27.73
C TYR A 3 7.94 7.75 -27.99
N GLU A 4 7.56 8.94 -28.43
CA GLU A 4 8.45 10.09 -28.58
C GLU A 4 8.26 10.99 -27.37
N VAL A 5 9.36 11.42 -26.78
CA VAL A 5 9.38 12.27 -25.57
C VAL A 5 10.35 13.39 -25.81
N ASP A 6 9.83 14.62 -25.83
CA ASP A 6 10.64 15.82 -25.92
C ASP A 6 11.16 16.23 -24.55
N PHE A 7 12.45 16.53 -24.48
CA PHE A 7 13.10 17.03 -23.27
C PHE A 7 13.67 18.43 -23.52
N PRO A 8 13.53 19.36 -22.55
CA PRO A 8 14.30 20.59 -22.58
C PRO A 8 15.81 20.30 -22.64
N ASP A 9 16.59 21.16 -23.31
CA ASP A 9 18.03 20.95 -23.55
C ASP A 9 18.82 20.67 -22.27
N HIS A 10 18.51 21.41 -21.21
CA HIS A 10 19.17 21.27 -19.91
C HIS A 10 18.88 19.92 -19.23
N ILE A 11 17.75 19.28 -19.53
CA ILE A 11 17.40 17.94 -19.03
C ILE A 11 18.10 16.89 -19.88
N ALA A 12 18.09 17.04 -21.20
CA ALA A 12 18.79 16.14 -22.11
C ALA A 12 20.30 16.08 -21.79
N ALA A 13 20.93 17.22 -21.52
CA ALA A 13 22.33 17.29 -21.10
C ALA A 13 22.59 16.53 -19.79
N LYS A 14 21.72 16.70 -18.79
CA LYS A 14 21.82 16.00 -17.50
C LYS A 14 21.61 14.50 -17.63
N LEU A 15 20.67 14.07 -18.47
CA LEU A 15 20.43 12.64 -18.74
C LEU A 15 21.65 11.98 -19.37
N ASN A 16 22.24 12.61 -20.40
CA ASN A 16 23.47 12.13 -21.02
C ASN A 16 24.62 12.03 -20.03
N GLN A 17 24.81 13.07 -19.20
CA GLN A 17 25.85 13.06 -18.16
C GLN A 17 25.65 11.92 -17.16
N ARG A 18 24.41 11.70 -16.69
CA ARG A 18 24.11 10.63 -15.73
C ARG A 18 24.24 9.25 -16.35
N ALA A 19 23.83 9.08 -17.60
CA ALA A 19 24.01 7.83 -18.34
C ALA A 19 25.50 7.47 -18.44
N ALA A 20 26.34 8.43 -18.84
CA ALA A 20 27.78 8.26 -18.90
C ALA A 20 28.39 7.91 -17.53
N ALA A 21 27.97 8.58 -16.46
CA ALA A 21 28.48 8.34 -15.10
C ALA A 21 28.07 6.97 -14.55
N ALA A 22 26.87 6.48 -14.88
CA ALA A 22 26.38 5.18 -14.45
C ALA A 22 26.85 4.02 -15.35
N GLY A 23 27.56 4.30 -16.45
CA GLY A 23 27.93 3.30 -17.45
C GLY A 23 26.72 2.70 -18.18
N GLY A 24 25.61 3.44 -18.23
CA GLY A 24 24.33 2.99 -18.77
C GLY A 24 23.84 3.80 -19.96
N ASP A 25 22.70 3.41 -20.50
CA ASP A 25 22.04 4.11 -21.61
C ASP A 25 20.96 5.09 -21.11
N VAL A 26 20.77 6.19 -21.84
CA VAL A 26 19.76 7.21 -21.52
C VAL A 26 18.35 6.64 -21.51
N VAL A 27 18.02 5.73 -22.44
CA VAL A 27 16.70 5.10 -22.52
C VAL A 27 16.43 4.29 -21.25
N HIS A 28 17.43 3.57 -20.75
CA HIS A 28 17.31 2.81 -19.51
C HIS A 28 17.01 3.72 -18.31
N LEU A 29 17.70 4.85 -18.20
CA LEU A 29 17.43 5.83 -17.14
C LEU A 29 16.02 6.41 -17.22
N ILE A 30 15.53 6.70 -18.43
CA ILE A 30 14.15 7.19 -18.63
C ILE A 30 13.14 6.12 -18.19
N GLN A 31 13.33 4.86 -18.57
CA GLN A 31 12.44 3.77 -18.17
C GLN A 31 12.38 3.62 -16.64
N VAL A 32 13.53 3.62 -15.98
CA VAL A 32 13.61 3.52 -14.52
C VAL A 32 12.91 4.71 -13.85
N ALA A 33 13.12 5.93 -14.35
CA ALA A 33 12.49 7.12 -13.82
C ALA A 33 10.95 7.08 -13.96
N VAL A 34 10.45 6.63 -15.12
CA VAL A 34 9.00 6.48 -15.36
C VAL A 34 8.39 5.44 -14.43
N VAL A 35 9.03 4.27 -14.26
CA VAL A 35 8.55 3.23 -13.34
C VAL A 35 8.47 3.77 -11.92
N GLN A 36 9.54 4.38 -11.41
CA GLN A 36 9.56 4.92 -10.05
C GLN A 36 8.51 6.02 -9.85
N PHE A 37 8.33 6.90 -10.83
CA PHE A 37 7.32 7.95 -10.74
C PHE A 37 5.91 7.36 -10.64
N VAL A 38 5.58 6.38 -11.50
CA VAL A 38 4.27 5.72 -11.48
C VAL A 38 4.04 4.97 -10.17
N GLU A 39 5.04 4.23 -9.67
CA GLU A 39 4.95 3.52 -8.39
C GLU A 39 4.74 4.47 -7.20
N GLN A 40 5.45 5.60 -7.20
CA GLN A 40 5.30 6.64 -6.18
C GLN A 40 3.91 7.29 -6.23
N ASP A 41 3.38 7.58 -7.42
CA ASP A 41 2.06 8.20 -7.59
C ASP A 41 0.94 7.25 -7.13
N VAL A 42 1.03 5.97 -7.48
CA VAL A 42 0.09 4.92 -7.01
C VAL A 42 0.14 4.77 -5.49
N THR A 43 1.33 4.84 -4.90
CA THR A 43 1.51 4.75 -3.44
C THR A 43 0.97 5.99 -2.75
N ALA A 44 1.27 7.19 -3.26
CA ALA A 44 0.77 8.45 -2.70
C ALA A 44 -0.76 8.56 -2.82
N ALA A 45 -1.36 8.13 -3.93
CA ALA A 45 -2.80 8.08 -4.11
C ALA A 45 -3.47 7.08 -3.15
N SER A 46 -2.82 5.94 -2.87
CA SER A 46 -3.30 4.94 -1.91
C SER A 46 -3.19 5.44 -0.46
N SER A 47 -2.09 6.09 -0.10
CA SER A 47 -1.91 6.71 1.22
C SER A 47 -2.90 7.85 1.47
N ARG A 48 -3.28 8.61 0.44
CA ARG A 48 -4.26 9.71 0.58
C ARG A 48 -5.67 9.21 0.88
N ARG A 49 -6.04 7.99 0.46
CA ARG A 49 -7.32 7.36 0.84
C ARG A 49 -7.33 6.80 2.27
N LEU A 50 -6.17 6.49 2.84
CA LEU A 50 -6.02 6.04 4.22
C LEU A 50 -6.09 7.18 5.25
N LEU A 51 -6.00 8.44 4.79
CA LEU A 51 -6.06 9.66 5.60
C LEU A 51 -7.44 10.31 5.62
N ASP A 52 -8.47 9.69 5.02
CA ASP A 52 -9.86 10.06 5.28
C ASP A 52 -10.26 9.33 6.58
N PRO A 53 -10.28 10.00 7.76
CA PRO A 53 -10.87 9.39 8.93
C PRO A 53 -12.32 9.07 8.59
N PRO A 54 -12.87 7.91 9.02
CA PRO A 54 -14.30 7.68 8.84
C PRO A 54 -15.02 8.88 9.43
N LEU A 55 -15.83 9.56 8.61
CA LEU A 55 -16.68 10.65 9.08
C LEU A 55 -17.38 10.15 10.34
N PRO A 56 -17.36 10.92 11.45
CA PRO A 56 -18.08 10.52 12.64
C PRO A 56 -19.52 10.28 12.20
N VAL A 57 -19.98 9.04 12.35
CA VAL A 57 -21.39 8.69 12.19
C VAL A 57 -22.10 9.51 13.26
N VAL A 58 -22.56 10.71 12.89
CA VAL A 58 -23.53 11.43 13.70
C VAL A 58 -24.77 10.58 13.58
N GLU A 59 -24.94 9.67 14.54
CA GLU A 59 -26.17 8.93 14.76
C GLU A 59 -27.24 9.98 15.06
N VAL A 60 -27.91 10.46 14.01
CA VAL A 60 -29.11 11.27 14.16
C VAL A 60 -30.17 10.31 14.68
N SER A 61 -30.45 10.38 15.98
CA SER A 61 -31.50 9.59 16.61
C SER A 61 -32.82 9.82 15.85
N PRO A 62 -33.49 8.78 15.34
CA PRO A 62 -34.80 8.95 14.70
C PRO A 62 -35.82 9.46 15.74
N PRO A 63 -36.77 10.34 15.36
CA PRO A 63 -37.64 11.04 16.31
C PRO A 63 -38.77 10.18 16.90
N PHE A 64 -38.67 8.85 16.89
CA PHE A 64 -39.73 7.99 17.41
C PHE A 64 -39.18 6.88 18.30
N ASP A 65 -39.48 7.03 19.58
CA ASP A 65 -39.29 6.06 20.67
C ASP A 65 -40.16 4.83 20.39
N LEU A 66 -39.56 3.80 19.78
CA LEU A 66 -40.10 2.44 19.74
C LEU A 66 -39.40 1.63 20.84
N PRO A 67 -40.12 0.77 21.59
CA PRO A 67 -39.52 0.02 22.69
C PRO A 67 -38.33 -0.81 22.15
N ARG A 68 -37.13 -0.48 22.64
CA ARG A 68 -35.88 -1.16 22.32
C ARG A 68 -35.97 -2.62 22.72
N HIS A 69 -36.19 -3.51 21.76
CA HIS A 69 -35.68 -4.87 21.89
C HIS A 69 -34.17 -4.78 21.71
N GLU A 70 -33.47 -4.87 22.83
CA GLU A 70 -32.02 -5.01 22.93
C GLU A 70 -31.57 -6.14 21.98
N PRO A 71 -30.78 -5.86 20.92
CA PRO A 71 -30.08 -6.93 20.24
C PRO A 71 -28.98 -7.38 21.20
N THR A 72 -29.19 -8.55 21.78
CA THR A 72 -28.24 -9.26 22.63
C THR A 72 -26.84 -9.14 22.03
N PRO A 73 -25.82 -8.66 22.77
CA PRO A 73 -24.46 -8.76 22.29
C PRO A 73 -24.18 -10.24 22.07
N ILE A 74 -23.83 -10.61 20.84
CA ILE A 74 -23.29 -11.94 20.56
C ILE A 74 -21.95 -11.98 21.31
N SER A 75 -21.96 -12.54 22.51
CA SER A 75 -20.75 -13.04 23.15
C SER A 75 -20.20 -14.11 22.23
N LEU A 76 -19.28 -13.71 21.35
CA LEU A 76 -18.51 -14.65 20.58
C LEU A 76 -17.50 -15.27 21.55
N ASP A 77 -17.98 -16.24 22.32
CA ASP A 77 -17.18 -17.25 22.99
C ASP A 77 -16.52 -18.08 21.87
N THR A 78 -15.49 -17.51 21.25
CA THR A 78 -14.63 -18.29 20.37
C THR A 78 -13.68 -19.01 21.30
N ASP A 79 -14.14 -20.19 21.72
CA ASP A 79 -13.32 -21.38 21.93
C ASP A 79 -12.43 -21.57 20.69
N ILE A 80 -11.35 -20.80 20.59
CA ILE A 80 -10.22 -21.14 19.72
C ILE A 80 -9.39 -22.06 20.59
N ASP A 81 -9.68 -23.35 20.45
CA ASP A 81 -8.84 -24.46 20.84
C ASP A 81 -7.37 -24.06 20.73
N GLU A 82 -6.75 -23.93 21.90
CA GLU A 82 -5.33 -23.81 22.13
C GLU A 82 -4.67 -25.07 21.55
N SER A 83 -4.50 -25.09 20.24
CA SER A 83 -3.73 -26.09 19.51
C SER A 83 -2.25 -25.93 19.88
N ALA A 84 -1.96 -26.49 21.05
CA ALA A 84 -0.80 -27.26 21.43
C ALA A 84 0.54 -26.83 20.82
N ARG A 85 1.30 -26.11 21.65
CA ARG A 85 2.68 -26.42 22.04
C ARG A 85 3.66 -26.84 20.93
N LEU A 86 4.62 -25.94 20.69
CA LEU A 86 6.00 -26.34 20.40
C LEU A 86 6.52 -27.28 21.50
N PRO A 87 7.22 -28.37 21.11
CA PRO A 87 8.50 -28.61 21.77
C PRO A 87 9.65 -28.72 20.76
N ASP A 88 10.66 -27.88 20.99
CA ASP A 88 12.05 -28.15 20.63
C ASP A 88 12.48 -29.54 21.15
N SER A 89 13.07 -30.36 20.29
CA SER A 89 14.21 -31.21 20.64
C SER A 89 14.88 -31.78 19.38
N PRO A 90 16.23 -31.78 19.33
CA PRO A 90 16.99 -32.30 18.20
C PRO A 90 17.07 -33.82 18.27
N THR A 91 17.06 -34.50 17.12
CA THR A 91 17.50 -35.89 17.04
C THR A 91 18.28 -36.08 15.75
N ALA A 92 19.49 -36.58 15.93
CA ALA A 92 20.49 -36.84 14.92
C ALA A 92 20.06 -37.93 13.94
N GLU A 93 20.41 -37.76 12.66
CA GLU A 93 20.75 -38.89 11.80
C GLU A 93 21.59 -38.42 10.59
N ALA A 94 22.88 -38.76 10.60
CA ALA A 94 23.70 -39.25 9.49
C ALA A 94 25.19 -39.18 9.87
#